data_AF-A0A2N1U8H4-F1
#
_entry.id   AF-A0A2N1U8H4-F1
#
_cell.length_a   1.000
_cell.length_b   1.000
_cell.length_c   1.000
_cell.angle_alpha   90.00
_cell.angle_beta   90.00
_cell.angle_gamma   90.00
#
_symmetry.space_group_name_H-M   'P 1'
#
loop_
_entity.id
_entity.type
_entity.pdbx_description
1 polymer ?
#
loop_
_entity_poly.entity_id
_entity_poly.type
_entity_poly.pdbx_seq_one_letter_code
_entity_poly.pdbx_strand_id
1 'polypeptide(L)'
;MVEGLRFAMVSCERGIWSRFPCVLLNIVKYCNISNNHLAGGFVMADSLITLAEVASLLRVSRHTVQAWMSPSSPNHRPEFAIMARHAGRRTVFIRSEITAWLDQRRGALYSDNPAARTTYWRERFVAGRGLLRGVIKAPEHVTGERLAGFGGGLLAVDAGPLMTWLADGDGAAGLLALAGRAEGLVISVPLALWLLRRAAKMPGRYAALHDFVLAQNIFELAPLNEAALRRALELPAAAAEISLQGYCCCIEAGAAMFVTSERILLKTPGLPVCSY
;
A
#
# COMPACT_ATOMS: atom_id res chain seq x y z
N MET A 1 -0.36 17.51 -38.15
CA MET A 1 -1.09 16.27 -37.81
C MET A 1 -0.80 15.08 -38.77
N VAL A 2 0.07 15.22 -39.79
CA VAL A 2 0.33 14.14 -40.79
C VAL A 2 1.79 13.63 -40.78
N GLU A 3 2.72 14.27 -40.08
CA GLU A 3 4.12 13.82 -40.02
C GLU A 3 4.42 12.79 -38.91
N GLY A 4 3.63 12.77 -37.83
CA GLY A 4 3.83 11.83 -36.72
C GLY A 4 3.44 10.38 -37.02
N LEU A 5 2.59 10.15 -38.02
CA LEU A 5 2.11 8.81 -38.41
C LEU A 5 3.06 8.09 -39.37
N ARG A 6 3.95 8.79 -40.07
CA ARG A 6 4.93 8.16 -40.98
C ARG A 6 6.07 7.46 -40.22
N PHE A 7 6.42 7.91 -39.02
CA PHE A 7 7.46 7.26 -38.21
C PHE A 7 7.01 5.91 -37.64
N ALA A 8 5.72 5.74 -37.37
CA ALA A 8 5.17 4.50 -36.83
C ALA A 8 5.14 3.36 -37.86
N MET A 9 4.97 3.65 -39.15
CA MET A 9 4.96 2.60 -40.19
C MET A 9 6.35 2.13 -40.63
N VAL A 10 7.36 3.02 -40.67
CA VAL A 10 8.72 2.63 -41.10
C VAL A 10 9.42 1.73 -40.05
N SER A 11 9.05 1.83 -38.77
CA SER A 11 9.56 0.93 -37.73
C SER A 11 8.88 -0.45 -37.70
N CYS A 12 7.76 -0.64 -38.43
CA CYS A 12 7.05 -1.93 -38.48
C CYS A 12 7.76 -2.96 -39.38
N GLU A 13 8.54 -2.51 -40.39
CA GLU A 13 9.25 -3.41 -41.32
C GLU A 13 10.58 -3.96 -40.75
N ARG A 14 11.05 -3.47 -39.59
CA ARG A 14 12.35 -3.91 -39.01
C ARG A 14 12.24 -4.84 -37.80
N GLY A 15 11.05 -5.32 -37.43
CA GLY A 15 10.90 -6.48 -36.55
C GLY A 15 11.47 -6.36 -35.12
N ILE A 16 11.39 -5.18 -34.48
CA ILE A 16 11.84 -5.01 -33.09
C ILE A 16 10.65 -4.65 -32.18
N TRP A 17 9.72 -5.58 -31.96
CA TRP A 17 8.77 -5.51 -30.84
C TRP A 17 8.35 -6.92 -30.41
N SER A 18 9.16 -7.57 -29.58
CA SER A 18 8.76 -8.77 -28.83
C SER A 18 8.82 -8.58 -27.30
N ARG A 19 9.03 -7.35 -26.81
CA ARG A 19 8.93 -7.03 -25.38
C ARG A 19 8.24 -5.68 -25.21
N PHE A 20 7.19 -5.65 -24.38
CA PHE A 20 6.38 -4.50 -23.92
C PHE A 20 5.15 -4.11 -24.77
N PRO A 21 3.97 -4.75 -24.54
CA PRO A 21 2.68 -4.24 -25.02
C PRO A 21 2.06 -3.14 -24.11
N CYS A 22 2.62 -2.84 -22.95
CA CYS A 22 1.90 -2.11 -21.89
C CYS A 22 2.09 -0.57 -21.88
N VAL A 23 2.96 0.00 -22.71
CA VAL A 23 3.34 1.43 -22.58
C VAL A 23 2.38 2.37 -23.34
N LEU A 24 1.68 1.89 -24.37
CA LEU A 24 0.80 2.72 -25.21
C LEU A 24 -0.58 3.02 -24.60
N LEU A 25 -1.03 2.25 -23.62
CA LEU A 25 -2.35 2.42 -23.00
C LEU A 25 -2.46 3.61 -22.02
N ASN A 26 -1.33 4.12 -21.52
CA ASN A 26 -1.33 5.22 -20.54
C ASN A 26 -1.38 6.63 -21.15
N ILE A 27 -1.03 6.80 -22.43
CA ILE A 27 -1.03 8.14 -23.06
C ILE A 27 -2.46 8.60 -23.41
N VAL A 28 -3.34 7.66 -23.77
CA VAL A 28 -4.72 7.99 -24.20
C VAL A 28 -5.65 8.28 -23.02
N LYS A 29 -5.41 7.68 -21.84
CA LYS A 29 -6.28 7.88 -20.66
C LYS A 29 -6.17 9.27 -20.03
N TYR A 30 -5.01 9.93 -20.13
CA TYR A 30 -4.79 11.23 -19.48
C TYR A 30 -5.23 12.45 -20.31
N CYS A 31 -5.39 12.33 -21.63
CA CYS A 31 -5.94 13.45 -22.43
C CYS A 31 -7.44 13.66 -22.21
N ASN A 32 -8.19 12.67 -21.71
CA ASN A 32 -9.65 12.76 -21.54
C ASN A 32 -10.11 13.17 -20.13
N ILE A 33 -9.20 13.25 -19.15
CA ILE A 33 -9.56 13.61 -17.76
C ILE A 33 -9.49 15.14 -17.52
N SER A 34 -8.96 15.93 -18.45
CA SER A 34 -8.84 17.39 -18.27
C SER A 34 -10.09 18.21 -18.62
N ASN A 35 -11.22 17.61 -19.00
CA ASN A 35 -12.38 18.38 -19.48
C ASN A 35 -13.67 18.29 -18.67
N ASN A 36 -13.72 17.63 -17.50
CA ASN A 36 -14.91 17.67 -16.65
C ASN A 36 -14.53 17.74 -15.17
N HIS A 37 -14.55 18.94 -14.59
CA HIS A 37 -15.38 19.27 -13.43
C HIS A 37 -15.09 20.68 -12.93
N LEU A 38 -16.08 21.56 -13.12
CA LEU A 38 -16.32 22.77 -12.35
C LEU A 38 -16.98 22.35 -11.01
N ALA A 39 -16.26 22.50 -9.89
CA ALA A 39 -16.82 22.76 -8.55
C ALA A 39 -15.65 22.92 -7.57
N GLY A 40 -15.73 23.95 -6.71
CA GLY A 40 -14.63 24.43 -5.90
C GLY A 40 -14.14 23.43 -4.85
N GLY A 41 -12.87 23.06 -4.99
CA GLY A 41 -12.02 22.43 -3.99
C GLY A 41 -10.60 22.81 -4.37
N PHE A 42 -9.82 23.32 -3.42
CA PHE A 42 -8.45 23.81 -3.68
C PHE A 42 -7.54 22.61 -4.02
N VAL A 43 -7.58 22.15 -5.28
CA VAL A 43 -6.66 21.13 -5.80
C VAL A 43 -5.31 21.82 -5.97
N MET A 44 -4.36 21.55 -5.08
CA MET A 44 -2.96 21.89 -5.33
C MET A 44 -2.56 21.20 -6.63
N ALA A 45 -2.43 21.98 -7.71
CA ALA A 45 -2.03 21.46 -9.01
C ALA A 45 -0.74 20.63 -8.86
N ASP A 46 -0.73 19.43 -9.46
CA ASP A 46 0.41 18.51 -9.41
C ASP A 46 1.69 19.19 -9.93
N SER A 47 2.48 19.74 -9.01
CA SER A 47 3.72 20.44 -9.33
C SER A 47 4.79 19.43 -9.76
N LEU A 48 5.20 19.52 -11.02
CA LEU A 48 6.30 18.72 -11.54
C LEU A 48 7.64 19.28 -11.04
N ILE A 49 8.49 18.39 -10.50
CA ILE A 49 9.84 18.68 -10.05
C ILE A 49 10.87 17.91 -10.84
N THR A 50 12.02 18.53 -11.05
CA THR A 50 13.15 17.96 -11.77
C THR A 50 13.92 16.96 -10.91
N LEU A 51 14.74 16.14 -11.55
CA LEU A 51 15.66 15.23 -10.87
C LEU A 51 16.61 15.93 -9.88
N ALA A 52 16.98 17.19 -10.15
CA ALA A 52 17.82 17.98 -9.24
C ALA A 52 17.07 18.38 -7.96
N GLU A 53 15.80 18.77 -8.09
CA GLU A 53 14.95 19.12 -6.94
C GLU A 53 14.63 17.90 -6.09
N VAL A 54 14.38 16.74 -6.73
CA VAL A 54 14.22 15.46 -6.03
C VAL A 54 15.47 15.10 -5.23
N ALA A 55 16.65 15.19 -5.84
CA ALA A 55 17.91 14.93 -5.15
C ALA A 55 18.09 15.85 -3.93
N SER A 56 17.70 17.12 -4.04
CA SER A 56 17.72 18.08 -2.93
C SER A 56 16.74 17.69 -1.81
N LEU A 57 15.49 17.37 -2.14
CA LEU A 57 14.46 16.93 -1.17
C LEU A 57 14.90 15.69 -0.39
N LEU A 58 15.49 14.72 -1.09
CA LEU A 58 15.94 13.46 -0.52
C LEU A 58 17.33 13.55 0.15
N ARG A 59 18.01 14.69 0.04
CA ARG A 59 19.38 14.92 0.54
C ARG A 59 20.37 13.88 0.01
N VAL A 60 20.27 13.56 -1.28
CA VAL A 60 21.17 12.63 -1.99
C VAL A 60 21.72 13.27 -3.27
N SER A 61 22.70 12.63 -3.90
CA SER A 61 23.21 13.11 -5.18
C SER A 61 22.23 12.82 -6.34
N ARG A 62 22.30 13.62 -7.41
CA ARG A 62 21.52 13.36 -8.65
C ARG A 62 21.86 11.99 -9.25
N HIS A 63 23.13 11.58 -9.19
CA HIS A 63 23.57 10.28 -9.67
C HIS A 63 22.96 9.12 -8.87
N THR A 64 22.75 9.30 -7.57
CA THR A 64 22.05 8.33 -6.73
C THR A 64 20.61 8.12 -7.21
N VAL A 65 19.89 9.21 -7.48
CA VAL A 65 18.52 9.16 -8.01
C VAL A 65 18.47 8.50 -9.40
N GLN A 66 19.45 8.78 -10.26
CA GLN A 66 19.57 8.12 -11.57
C GLN A 66 19.85 6.63 -11.45
N ALA A 67 20.75 6.23 -10.55
CA ALA A 67 21.07 4.84 -10.27
C ALA A 67 19.83 4.07 -9.79
N TRP A 68 19.02 4.69 -8.92
CA TRP A 68 17.75 4.11 -8.47
C TRP A 68 16.78 3.84 -9.62
N MET A 69 16.70 4.70 -10.62
CA MET A 69 15.80 4.49 -11.77
C MET A 69 16.31 3.45 -12.77
N SER A 70 17.61 3.16 -12.81
CA SER A 70 18.21 2.30 -13.83
C SER A 70 18.09 0.81 -13.47
N PRO A 71 17.41 -0.03 -14.28
CA PRO A 71 17.26 -1.46 -13.99
C PRO A 71 18.59 -2.24 -13.97
N SER A 72 19.61 -1.71 -14.64
CA SER A 72 20.96 -2.28 -14.66
C SER A 72 21.82 -1.88 -13.45
N SER A 73 21.33 -0.98 -12.59
CA SER A 73 22.09 -0.54 -11.42
C SER A 73 21.96 -1.56 -10.27
N PRO A 74 23.06 -1.86 -9.55
CA PRO A 74 22.98 -2.63 -8.30
C PRO A 74 22.15 -1.93 -7.23
N ASN A 75 21.93 -0.61 -7.36
CA ASN A 75 21.13 0.20 -6.45
C ASN A 75 19.72 0.47 -7.01
N HIS A 76 19.25 -0.30 -8.00
CA HIS A 76 17.93 -0.09 -8.57
C HIS A 76 16.83 -0.10 -7.50
N ARG A 77 15.98 0.92 -7.53
CA ARG A 77 14.77 1.06 -6.72
C ARG A 77 13.59 1.13 -7.69
N PRO A 78 12.91 0.01 -7.96
CA PRO A 78 11.83 -0.03 -8.95
C PRO A 78 10.72 0.98 -8.63
N GLU A 79 10.50 1.30 -7.35
CA GLU A 79 9.57 2.35 -6.93
C GLU A 79 9.88 3.72 -7.50
N PHE A 80 11.16 4.06 -7.64
CA PHE A 80 11.61 5.37 -8.12
C PHE A 80 11.53 5.45 -9.64
N ALA A 81 11.72 4.32 -10.32
CA ALA A 81 11.55 4.21 -11.77
C ALA A 81 10.07 4.36 -12.19
N ILE A 82 9.13 3.84 -11.40
CA ILE A 82 7.69 3.93 -11.66
C ILE A 82 7.18 5.37 -11.48
N MET A 83 7.67 6.10 -10.48
CA MET A 83 7.31 7.51 -10.25
C MET A 83 7.94 8.46 -11.28
N ALA A 84 8.95 8.02 -12.03
CA ALA A 84 9.63 8.84 -13.01
C ALA A 84 8.76 9.08 -14.25
N ARG A 85 8.65 10.34 -14.66
CA ARG A 85 7.94 10.78 -15.86
C ARG A 85 8.89 11.46 -16.82
N HIS A 86 8.50 11.55 -18.08
CA HIS A 86 9.29 12.23 -19.11
C HIS A 86 8.56 13.46 -19.63
N ALA A 87 9.18 14.62 -19.50
CA ALA A 87 8.78 15.86 -20.14
C ALA A 87 9.83 16.21 -21.22
N GLY A 88 9.59 15.74 -22.45
CA GLY A 88 10.57 15.77 -23.52
C GLY A 88 11.79 14.90 -23.17
N ARG A 89 12.99 15.50 -23.15
CA ARG A 89 14.25 14.81 -22.82
C ARG A 89 14.57 14.78 -21.31
N ARG A 90 13.72 15.37 -20.46
CA ARG A 90 13.98 15.51 -19.03
C ARG A 90 13.14 14.51 -18.23
N THR A 91 13.77 13.87 -17.26
CA THR A 91 13.06 13.11 -16.23
C THR A 91 12.54 14.05 -15.16
N VAL A 92 11.24 13.98 -14.90
CA VAL A 92 10.50 14.80 -13.93
C VAL A 92 9.65 13.89 -13.04
N PHE A 93 9.23 14.41 -11.89
CA PHE A 93 8.44 13.69 -10.90
C PHE A 93 7.33 14.60 -10.40
N ILE A 94 6.24 14.03 -9.88
CA ILE A 94 5.26 14.82 -9.14
C ILE A 94 5.78 15.06 -7.73
N ARG A 95 5.79 16.31 -7.26
CA ARG A 95 6.27 16.68 -5.93
C ARG A 95 5.54 15.92 -4.82
N SER A 96 4.22 15.84 -4.88
CA SER A 96 3.41 15.13 -3.88
C SER A 96 3.75 13.64 -3.79
N GLU A 97 4.05 12.97 -4.92
CA GLU A 97 4.48 11.56 -4.91
C GLU A 97 5.84 11.38 -4.23
N ILE A 98 6.81 12.28 -4.47
CA ILE A 98 8.13 12.21 -3.83
C ILE A 98 8.06 12.53 -2.34
N THR A 99 7.24 13.50 -1.94
CA THR A 99 7.00 13.82 -0.53
C THR A 99 6.31 12.66 0.18
N ALA A 100 5.24 12.10 -0.39
CA ALA A 100 4.57 10.92 0.17
C ALA A 100 5.51 9.72 0.29
N TRP A 101 6.36 9.47 -0.70
CA TRP A 101 7.38 8.42 -0.64
C TRP A 101 8.38 8.61 0.51
N LEU A 102 8.78 9.86 0.76
CA LEU A 102 9.70 10.22 1.84
C LEU A 102 9.02 10.07 3.22
N ASP A 103 7.77 10.52 3.33
CA ASP A 103 7.00 10.47 4.57
C ASP A 103 6.68 9.02 4.97
N GLN A 104 6.33 8.18 3.99
CA GLN A 104 6.15 6.74 4.18
C GLN A 104 7.41 6.06 4.73
N ARG A 105 8.60 6.44 4.25
CA ARG A 105 9.89 5.86 4.70
C ARG A 105 10.40 6.44 6.02
N ARG A 106 9.94 7.63 6.41
CA ARG A 106 10.24 8.21 7.73
C ARG A 106 9.31 7.67 8.82
N GLY A 107 8.38 6.77 8.48
CA GLY A 107 7.33 6.30 9.40
C GLY A 107 6.44 7.44 9.88
N ALA A 108 6.41 8.56 9.14
CA ALA A 108 6.03 9.85 9.69
C ALA A 108 4.56 10.19 9.51
N LEU A 109 3.83 9.53 8.61
CA LEU A 109 2.35 9.54 8.49
C LEU A 109 2.02 8.79 7.19
N TYR A 110 1.19 7.76 7.26
CA TYR A 110 0.42 7.38 6.08
C TYR A 110 -0.80 8.30 6.07
N SER A 111 -0.93 9.08 5.00
CA SER A 111 -1.88 10.18 4.93
C SER A 111 -3.32 9.74 5.20
N ASP A 112 -4.08 10.57 5.92
CA ASP A 112 -5.54 10.45 6.11
C ASP A 112 -6.34 10.45 4.78
N ASN A 113 -5.68 10.74 3.66
CA ASN A 113 -6.27 10.78 2.32
C ASN A 113 -5.64 9.74 1.37
N PRO A 114 -6.37 8.69 0.97
CA PRO A 114 -5.93 7.69 -0.02
C PRO A 114 -5.46 8.28 -1.37
N ALA A 115 -5.95 9.47 -1.74
CA ALA A 115 -5.52 10.20 -2.93
C ALA A 115 -4.08 10.72 -2.85
N ALA A 116 -3.53 10.91 -1.64
CA ALA A 116 -2.16 11.38 -1.41
C ALA A 116 -1.11 10.25 -1.46
N ARG A 117 -1.53 8.99 -1.62
CA ARG A 117 -0.63 7.84 -1.76
C ARG A 117 0.05 7.81 -3.13
N THR A 118 1.31 7.39 -3.15
CA THR A 118 2.08 7.25 -4.38
C THR A 118 1.47 6.21 -5.33
N THR A 119 1.60 6.44 -6.65
CA THR A 119 1.17 5.46 -7.65
C THR A 119 1.84 4.09 -7.44
N TYR A 120 3.13 4.08 -7.07
CA TYR A 120 3.85 2.86 -6.70
C TYR A 120 3.15 2.07 -5.59
N TRP A 121 2.75 2.76 -4.52
CA TRP A 121 2.07 2.12 -3.40
C TRP A 121 0.74 1.51 -3.86
N ARG A 122 -0.04 2.20 -4.70
CA ARG A 122 -1.31 1.66 -5.22
C ARG A 122 -1.11 0.42 -6.07
N GLU A 123 -0.11 0.43 -6.95
CA GLU A 123 0.22 -0.72 -7.80
C GLU A 123 0.70 -1.92 -6.97
N ARG A 124 1.57 -1.68 -5.98
CA ARG A 124 2.02 -2.72 -5.04
C ARG A 124 0.89 -3.24 -4.17
N PHE A 125 0.03 -2.36 -3.68
CA PHE A 125 -1.12 -2.74 -2.90
C PHE A 125 -2.08 -3.61 -3.72
N VAL A 126 -2.41 -3.24 -4.97
CA VAL A 126 -3.24 -4.07 -5.86
C VAL A 126 -2.58 -5.42 -6.16
N ALA A 127 -1.30 -5.42 -6.54
CA ALA A 127 -0.56 -6.64 -6.85
C ALA A 127 -0.30 -7.53 -5.62
N GLY A 128 -0.24 -6.92 -4.43
CA GLY A 128 0.21 -7.52 -3.19
C GLY A 128 -0.84 -8.29 -2.40
N ARG A 129 -2.13 -8.02 -2.62
CA ARG A 129 -3.23 -8.63 -1.82
C ARG A 129 -3.27 -10.16 -1.95
N GLY A 130 -2.78 -10.71 -3.06
CA GLY A 130 -2.73 -12.17 -3.28
C GLY A 130 -1.43 -12.87 -2.85
N LEU A 131 -0.36 -12.13 -2.55
CA LEU A 131 1.00 -12.70 -2.47
C LEU A 131 1.27 -13.57 -1.24
N LEU A 132 0.41 -13.52 -0.23
CA LEU A 132 0.65 -14.15 1.07
C LEU A 132 -0.17 -15.40 1.38
N ARG A 133 -1.04 -15.79 0.44
CA ARG A 133 -1.90 -16.94 0.64
C ARG A 133 -1.04 -18.21 0.79
N GLY A 134 -1.20 -18.91 1.91
CA GLY A 134 -0.53 -20.20 2.18
C GLY A 134 0.94 -20.11 2.59
N VAL A 135 1.43 -18.92 2.97
CA VAL A 135 2.82 -18.71 3.41
C VAL A 135 3.12 -19.39 4.76
N ILE A 136 2.11 -19.57 5.62
CA ILE A 136 2.25 -20.30 6.89
C ILE A 136 1.40 -21.58 6.92
N LYS A 137 1.74 -22.51 7.82
CA LYS A 137 0.96 -23.74 8.00
C LYS A 137 -0.36 -23.38 8.70
N ALA A 138 -1.47 -23.91 8.21
CA ALA A 138 -2.78 -23.65 8.80
C ALA A 138 -2.88 -24.10 10.27
N PRO A 139 -3.51 -23.29 11.14
CA PRO A 139 -3.84 -23.70 12.51
C PRO A 139 -4.96 -24.76 12.52
N GLU A 140 -5.01 -25.58 13.58
CA GLU A 140 -5.91 -26.75 13.71
C GLU A 140 -7.36 -26.41 14.08
N HIS A 141 -7.72 -25.13 14.25
CA HIS A 141 -9.09 -24.70 14.55
C HIS A 141 -9.51 -23.56 13.63
N VAL A 142 -10.70 -23.71 13.05
CA VAL A 142 -11.24 -22.77 12.07
C VAL A 142 -12.71 -22.49 12.38
N THR A 143 -13.08 -21.21 12.40
CA THR A 143 -14.48 -20.74 12.46
C THR A 143 -14.59 -19.61 11.47
N GLY A 144 -15.58 -19.67 10.57
CA GLY A 144 -15.91 -18.57 9.65
C GLY A 144 -17.37 -18.17 9.77
N GLU A 145 -17.65 -16.87 9.76
CA GLU A 145 -19.00 -16.31 9.65
C GLU A 145 -19.04 -15.02 8.82
N ARG A 146 -20.23 -14.78 8.25
CA ARG A 146 -20.66 -13.73 7.29
C ARG A 146 -19.86 -12.42 7.24
N LEU A 147 -19.62 -11.97 6.01
CA LEU A 147 -19.02 -10.69 5.63
C LEU A 147 -19.97 -9.49 5.84
N ALA A 148 -19.54 -8.52 6.64
CA ALA A 148 -20.19 -7.22 6.82
C ALA A 148 -19.95 -6.25 5.64
N GLY A 149 -20.83 -5.26 5.52
CA GLY A 149 -20.88 -4.25 4.46
C GLY A 149 -19.78 -3.19 4.53
N PHE A 150 -18.53 -3.60 4.28
CA PHE A 150 -17.41 -2.65 4.08
C PHE A 150 -17.58 -1.90 2.75
N GLY A 151 -17.67 -0.57 2.84
CA GLY A 151 -17.95 0.33 1.71
C GLY A 151 -16.74 0.94 1.02
N GLY A 152 -15.52 0.79 1.55
CA GLY A 152 -14.29 1.39 1.01
C GLY A 152 -13.42 2.03 2.08
N GLY A 153 -12.28 2.60 1.68
CA GLY A 153 -11.28 3.18 2.59
C GLY A 153 -10.22 2.20 3.10
N LEU A 154 -9.65 2.51 4.27
CA LEU A 154 -8.60 1.72 4.90
C LEU A 154 -9.16 0.52 5.66
N LEU A 155 -8.68 -0.68 5.34
CA LEU A 155 -9.03 -1.92 6.01
C LEU A 155 -7.89 -2.36 6.93
N ALA A 156 -8.12 -2.32 8.22
CA ALA A 156 -7.17 -2.79 9.21
C ALA A 156 -7.41 -4.26 9.55
N VAL A 157 -6.34 -5.01 9.79
CA VAL A 157 -6.41 -6.46 10.02
C VAL A 157 -5.74 -6.81 11.34
N ASP A 158 -6.46 -7.53 12.19
CA ASP A 158 -5.96 -8.08 13.46
C ASP A 158 -5.15 -9.38 13.28
N ALA A 159 -4.50 -9.84 14.35
CA ALA A 159 -3.67 -11.04 14.39
C ALA A 159 -4.40 -12.29 13.89
N GLY A 160 -5.61 -12.58 14.39
CA GLY A 160 -6.40 -13.74 13.98
C GLY A 160 -6.65 -13.80 12.47
N PRO A 161 -7.35 -12.81 11.87
CA PRO A 161 -7.61 -12.78 10.44
C PRO A 161 -6.34 -12.75 9.59
N LEU A 162 -5.31 -12.03 10.01
CA LEU A 162 -4.04 -12.02 9.29
C LEU A 162 -3.40 -13.40 9.26
N MET A 163 -3.44 -14.13 10.37
CA MET A 163 -2.95 -15.51 10.43
C MET A 163 -3.80 -16.46 9.57
N THR A 164 -5.13 -16.32 9.57
CA THR A 164 -6.02 -17.08 8.68
C THR A 164 -5.66 -16.82 7.21
N TRP A 165 -5.43 -15.57 6.83
CA TRP A 165 -5.08 -15.19 5.47
C TRP A 165 -3.70 -15.74 5.07
N LEU A 166 -2.69 -15.57 5.93
CA LEU A 166 -1.35 -16.11 5.73
C LEU A 166 -1.36 -17.64 5.60
N ALA A 167 -2.26 -18.31 6.31
CA ALA A 167 -2.40 -19.76 6.34
C ALA A 167 -3.19 -20.33 5.16
N ASP A 168 -3.89 -19.49 4.40
CA ASP A 168 -4.98 -19.92 3.52
C ASP A 168 -6.04 -20.78 4.23
N GLY A 169 -6.41 -20.39 5.45
CA GLY A 169 -7.46 -21.06 6.22
C GLY A 169 -8.87 -20.64 5.79
N ASP A 170 -9.90 -21.31 6.33
CA ASP A 170 -11.28 -20.93 6.01
C ASP A 170 -11.56 -19.49 6.47
N GLY A 171 -12.17 -18.70 5.58
CA GLY A 171 -12.31 -17.24 5.72
C GLY A 171 -11.28 -16.42 4.93
N ALA A 172 -10.18 -17.02 4.45
CA ALA A 172 -9.18 -16.30 3.64
C ALA A 172 -9.77 -15.70 2.35
N ALA A 173 -10.72 -16.40 1.70
CA ALA A 173 -11.43 -15.87 0.55
C ALA A 173 -12.29 -14.65 0.89
N GLY A 174 -12.89 -14.62 2.08
CA GLY A 174 -13.67 -13.48 2.56
C GLY A 174 -12.79 -12.26 2.86
N LEU A 175 -11.64 -12.50 3.50
CA LEU A 175 -10.61 -11.49 3.73
C LEU A 175 -10.09 -10.90 2.42
N LEU A 176 -9.84 -11.73 1.41
CA LEU A 176 -9.46 -11.28 0.07
C LEU A 176 -10.54 -10.42 -0.59
N ALA A 177 -11.82 -10.76 -0.41
CA ALA A 177 -12.93 -9.97 -0.94
C ALA A 177 -13.09 -8.61 -0.23
N LEU A 178 -12.81 -8.52 1.07
CA LEU A 178 -12.72 -7.23 1.78
C LEU A 178 -11.52 -6.43 1.30
N ALA A 179 -10.35 -7.08 1.25
CA ALA A 179 -9.13 -6.44 0.79
C ALA A 179 -9.25 -5.95 -0.64
N GLY A 180 -9.98 -6.63 -1.53
CA GLY A 180 -10.25 -6.20 -2.90
C GLY A 180 -11.10 -4.93 -3.00
N ARG A 181 -11.94 -4.65 -1.99
CA ARG A 181 -12.73 -3.41 -1.87
C ARG A 181 -11.97 -2.28 -1.17
N ALA A 182 -10.93 -2.61 -0.43
CA ALA A 182 -10.14 -1.64 0.31
C ALA A 182 -9.29 -0.77 -0.62
N GLU A 183 -9.12 0.47 -0.22
CA GLU A 183 -8.17 1.43 -0.81
C GLU A 183 -6.79 1.30 -0.17
N GLY A 184 -6.71 0.64 1.00
CA GLY A 184 -5.47 0.20 1.59
C GLY A 184 -5.62 -0.76 2.75
N LEU A 185 -4.51 -1.40 3.11
CA LEU A 185 -4.45 -2.27 4.28
C LEU A 185 -3.58 -1.63 5.36
N VAL A 186 -4.00 -1.77 6.61
CA VAL A 186 -3.29 -1.25 7.77
C VAL A 186 -3.05 -2.38 8.76
N ILE A 187 -1.84 -2.42 9.34
CA ILE A 187 -1.55 -3.22 10.53
C ILE A 187 -0.86 -2.33 11.55
N SER A 188 -1.06 -2.62 12.84
CA SER A 188 -0.36 -1.90 13.89
C SER A 188 1.11 -2.30 13.94
N VAL A 189 1.98 -1.36 14.34
CA VAL A 189 3.40 -1.63 14.59
C VAL A 189 3.59 -2.74 15.64
N PRO A 190 2.84 -2.78 16.76
CA PRO A 190 2.89 -3.92 17.69
C PRO A 190 2.60 -5.27 17.02
N LEU A 191 1.59 -5.34 16.14
CA LEU A 191 1.25 -6.56 15.42
C LEU A 191 2.35 -6.94 14.41
N ALA A 192 2.87 -5.98 13.66
CA ALA A 192 3.99 -6.19 12.75
C ALA A 192 5.23 -6.75 13.47
N LEU A 193 5.58 -6.18 14.63
CA LEU A 193 6.67 -6.69 15.47
C LEU A 193 6.40 -8.12 15.95
N TRP A 194 5.19 -8.39 16.43
CA TRP A 194 4.80 -9.73 16.88
C TRP A 194 4.94 -10.77 15.76
N LEU A 195 4.45 -10.46 14.55
CA LEU A 195 4.57 -11.32 13.37
C LEU A 195 6.02 -11.59 13.01
N LEU A 196 6.85 -10.56 12.92
CA LEU A 196 8.26 -10.70 12.54
C LEU A 196 9.05 -11.53 13.55
N ARG A 197 8.80 -11.32 14.85
CA ARG A 197 9.43 -12.13 15.92
C ARG A 197 8.95 -13.58 15.88
N ARG A 198 7.69 -13.82 15.53
CA ARG A 198 7.17 -15.18 15.33
C ARG A 198 7.79 -15.84 14.09
N ALA A 199 7.91 -15.09 13.00
CA ALA A 199 8.51 -15.55 11.74
C ALA A 199 10.00 -15.89 11.90
N ALA A 200 10.74 -15.13 12.70
CA ALA A 200 12.16 -15.39 12.97
C ALA A 200 12.40 -16.77 13.62
N LYS A 201 11.39 -17.33 14.30
CA LYS A 201 11.44 -18.67 14.87
C LYS A 201 11.09 -19.79 13.87
N MET A 202 10.74 -19.44 12.63
CA MET A 202 10.35 -20.37 11.57
C MET A 202 11.39 -20.34 10.42
N PRO A 203 12.35 -21.29 10.40
CA PRO A 203 13.37 -21.36 9.36
C PRO A 203 12.76 -21.38 7.94
N GLY A 204 13.33 -20.61 7.01
CA GLY A 204 12.92 -20.58 5.60
C GLY A 204 11.70 -19.69 5.27
N ARG A 205 10.97 -19.18 6.26
CA ARG A 205 9.78 -18.32 6.04
C ARG A 205 9.98 -16.86 6.45
N TYR A 206 11.00 -16.59 7.25
CA TYR A 206 11.30 -15.25 7.75
C TYR A 206 11.53 -14.23 6.62
N ALA A 207 12.32 -14.57 5.59
CA ALA A 207 12.62 -13.63 4.50
C ALA A 207 11.35 -13.19 3.74
N ALA A 208 10.45 -14.13 3.43
CA ALA A 208 9.20 -13.82 2.73
C ALA A 208 8.26 -12.94 3.57
N LEU A 209 8.11 -13.25 4.86
CA LEU A 209 7.28 -12.47 5.79
C LEU A 209 7.89 -11.09 6.09
N HIS A 210 9.20 -11.02 6.25
CA HIS A 210 9.95 -9.78 6.43
C HIS A 210 9.77 -8.86 5.22
N ASP A 211 10.04 -9.38 4.02
CA ASP A 211 9.92 -8.59 2.79
C ASP A 211 8.48 -8.14 2.57
N PHE A 212 7.50 -8.97 2.89
CA PHE A 212 6.11 -8.58 2.77
C PHE A 212 5.71 -7.44 3.73
N VAL A 213 6.02 -7.61 5.02
CA VAL A 213 5.62 -6.67 6.08
C VAL A 213 6.38 -5.35 5.96
N LEU A 214 7.67 -5.39 5.59
CA LEU A 214 8.56 -4.21 5.64
C LEU A 214 9.04 -3.71 4.27
N ALA A 215 9.17 -4.57 3.25
CA ALA A 215 9.81 -4.19 1.98
C ALA A 215 8.83 -3.93 0.84
N GLN A 216 7.70 -4.65 0.81
CA GLN A 216 6.72 -4.56 -0.28
C GLN A 216 5.73 -3.39 -0.10
N ASN A 217 5.73 -2.72 1.06
CA ASN A 217 4.87 -1.57 1.39
C ASN A 217 3.37 -1.85 1.16
N ILE A 218 2.93 -3.08 1.39
CA ILE A 218 1.54 -3.49 1.16
C ILE A 218 0.64 -3.04 2.30
N PHE A 219 1.18 -3.04 3.52
CA PHE A 219 0.53 -2.48 4.69
C PHE A 219 1.06 -1.09 5.01
N GLU A 220 0.14 -0.24 5.45
CA GLU A 220 0.48 0.93 6.25
C GLU A 220 0.71 0.49 7.70
N LEU A 221 1.82 0.94 8.29
CA LEU A 221 2.17 0.61 9.66
C LEU A 221 1.67 1.70 10.60
N ALA A 222 0.64 1.37 11.40
CA ALA A 222 0.04 2.29 12.34
C ALA A 222 0.82 2.31 13.67
N PRO A 223 1.37 3.47 14.10
CA PRO A 223 2.19 3.57 15.30
C PRO A 223 1.36 3.48 16.59
N LEU A 224 1.99 3.00 17.66
CA LEU A 224 1.44 3.14 19.02
C LEU A 224 1.81 4.53 19.55
N ASN A 225 0.94 5.51 19.29
CA ASN A 225 1.10 6.90 19.69
C ASN A 225 0.23 7.24 20.92
N GLU A 226 0.33 8.49 21.40
CA GLU A 226 -0.44 8.94 22.57
C GLU A 226 -1.97 8.83 22.36
N ALA A 227 -2.46 9.12 21.17
CA ALA A 227 -3.88 9.03 20.85
C ALA A 227 -4.39 7.58 20.95
N ALA A 228 -3.61 6.62 20.43
CA ALA A 228 -3.91 5.19 20.53
C ALA A 228 -3.92 4.71 21.99
N LEU A 229 -2.99 5.22 22.82
CA LEU A 229 -2.96 4.90 24.25
C LEU A 229 -4.19 5.45 24.99
N ARG A 230 -4.58 6.70 24.71
CA ARG A 230 -5.78 7.30 25.31
C ARG A 230 -7.04 6.52 24.95
N ARG A 231 -7.21 6.16 23.67
CA ARG A 231 -8.33 5.32 23.21
C ARG A 231 -8.35 3.96 23.91
N ALA A 232 -7.19 3.33 24.12
CA ALA A 232 -7.13 2.04 24.80
C ALA A 232 -7.66 2.09 26.24
N LEU A 233 -7.52 3.23 26.92
CA LEU A 233 -8.04 3.45 28.28
C LEU A 233 -9.57 3.63 28.32
N GLU A 234 -10.19 4.00 27.20
CA GLU A 234 -11.64 4.18 27.07
C GLU A 234 -12.38 2.87 26.74
N LEU A 235 -11.63 1.83 26.33
CA LEU A 235 -12.17 0.55 25.91
C LEU A 235 -12.16 -0.50 27.03
N PRO A 236 -12.98 -1.55 26.94
CA PRO A 236 -13.03 -2.59 27.96
C PRO A 236 -11.68 -3.29 28.18
N ALA A 237 -11.20 -3.32 29.43
CA ALA A 237 -9.93 -3.93 29.82
C ALA A 237 -9.84 -5.45 29.59
N ALA A 238 -10.96 -6.11 29.26
CA ALA A 238 -11.01 -7.56 29.03
C ALA A 238 -10.50 -7.99 27.64
N ALA A 239 -10.36 -7.07 26.67
CA ALA A 239 -9.86 -7.39 25.34
C ALA A 239 -8.40 -7.87 25.37
N ALA A 240 -8.03 -8.83 24.52
CA ALA A 240 -6.64 -9.26 24.41
C ALA A 240 -5.71 -8.08 24.06
N GLU A 241 -4.58 -7.98 24.75
CA GLU A 241 -3.71 -6.80 24.70
C GLU A 241 -3.24 -6.48 23.27
N ILE A 242 -2.90 -7.49 22.47
CA ILE A 242 -2.46 -7.30 21.09
C ILE A 242 -3.60 -6.82 20.16
N SER A 243 -4.81 -7.35 20.32
CA SER A 243 -5.98 -6.95 19.52
C SER A 243 -6.47 -5.56 19.91
N LEU A 244 -6.40 -5.20 21.20
CA LEU A 244 -6.71 -3.87 21.70
C LEU A 244 -5.72 -2.83 21.15
N GLN A 245 -4.41 -3.10 21.26
CA GLN A 245 -3.37 -2.24 20.69
C GLN A 245 -3.51 -2.16 19.16
N GLY A 246 -3.79 -3.28 18.51
CA GLY A 246 -4.05 -3.39 17.07
C GLY A 246 -5.18 -2.47 16.62
N TYR A 247 -6.34 -2.60 17.27
CA TYR A 247 -7.50 -1.77 17.02
C TYR A 247 -7.18 -0.29 17.21
N CYS A 248 -6.65 0.10 18.37
CA CYS A 248 -6.44 1.51 18.70
C CYS A 248 -5.45 2.19 17.73
N CYS A 249 -4.32 1.54 17.44
CA CYS A 249 -3.34 2.10 16.49
C CYS A 249 -3.98 2.30 15.10
N CYS A 250 -4.68 1.28 14.60
CA CYS A 250 -5.23 1.30 13.25
C CYS A 250 -6.37 2.32 13.09
N ILE A 251 -7.25 2.45 14.09
CA ILE A 251 -8.33 3.44 14.04
C ILE A 251 -7.77 4.87 14.13
N GLU A 252 -6.76 5.11 14.96
CA GLU A 252 -6.08 6.42 15.01
C GLU A 252 -5.29 6.73 13.73
N ALA A 253 -4.91 5.70 12.97
CA ALA A 253 -4.34 5.85 11.63
C ALA A 253 -5.40 5.99 10.52
N GLY A 254 -6.68 6.18 10.87
CA GLY A 254 -7.76 6.42 9.91
C GLY A 254 -8.35 5.16 9.26
N ALA A 255 -8.18 3.98 9.86
CA ALA A 255 -8.84 2.77 9.37
C ALA A 255 -10.37 2.91 9.44
N ALA A 256 -11.03 2.71 8.31
CA ALA A 256 -12.49 2.74 8.19
C ALA A 256 -13.14 1.48 8.80
N MET A 257 -12.41 0.37 8.85
CA MET A 257 -12.86 -0.88 9.44
C MET A 257 -11.70 -1.70 9.97
N PHE A 258 -11.88 -2.34 11.13
CA PHE A 258 -10.91 -3.25 11.76
C PHE A 258 -11.47 -4.68 11.79
N VAL A 259 -10.83 -5.57 11.02
CA VAL A 259 -11.22 -6.98 10.93
C VAL A 259 -10.58 -7.76 12.06
N THR A 260 -11.37 -8.42 12.91
CA THR A 260 -10.87 -9.12 14.10
C THR A 260 -11.68 -10.38 14.44
N SER A 261 -11.04 -11.31 15.15
CA SER A 261 -11.69 -12.44 15.82
C SER A 261 -11.93 -12.19 17.32
N GLU A 262 -11.53 -11.03 17.85
CA GLU A 262 -11.69 -10.69 19.26
C GLU A 262 -13.15 -10.40 19.61
N ARG A 263 -13.76 -11.33 20.33
CA ARG A 263 -15.19 -11.31 20.68
C ARG A 263 -15.57 -10.06 21.48
N ILE A 264 -14.66 -9.54 22.30
CA ILE A 264 -14.95 -8.37 23.14
C ILE A 264 -15.06 -7.12 22.27
N LEU A 265 -14.15 -6.93 21.33
CA LEU A 265 -14.22 -5.84 20.37
C LEU A 265 -15.48 -5.96 19.51
N LEU A 266 -15.76 -7.16 18.98
CA LEU A 266 -16.95 -7.41 18.14
C LEU A 266 -18.29 -7.16 18.86
N LYS A 267 -18.35 -7.40 20.17
CA LYS A 267 -19.56 -7.16 20.98
C LYS A 267 -19.67 -5.73 21.48
N THR A 268 -18.61 -4.92 21.36
CA THR A 268 -18.62 -3.54 21.84
C THR A 268 -19.37 -2.65 20.84
N PRO A 269 -20.50 -2.03 21.20
CA PRO A 269 -21.31 -1.26 20.26
C PRO A 269 -20.58 -0.02 19.74
N GLY A 270 -20.80 0.31 18.47
CA GLY A 270 -20.30 1.55 17.86
C GLY A 270 -18.84 1.51 17.40
N LEU A 271 -18.10 0.43 17.66
CA LEU A 271 -16.75 0.29 17.11
C LEU A 271 -16.83 -0.09 15.61
N PRO A 272 -16.00 0.50 14.73
CA PRO A 272 -15.86 0.10 13.34
C PRO A 272 -15.09 -1.23 13.20
N VAL A 273 -15.66 -2.31 13.74
CA VAL A 273 -15.07 -3.65 13.74
C VAL A 273 -15.96 -4.63 12.95
N CYS A 274 -15.34 -5.66 12.37
CA CYS A 274 -16.09 -6.75 11.75
C CYS A 274 -15.41 -8.11 11.92
N SER A 275 -16.21 -9.18 11.85
CA SER A 275 -15.73 -10.54 11.66
C SER A 275 -15.36 -10.80 10.20
N TYR A 276 -14.82 -11.99 9.92
CA TYR A 276 -14.35 -12.42 8.60
C TYR A 276 -14.66 -13.89 8.29
#